data_AF-A0A7S2CGG3-F1
#
_entry.id   AF-A0A7S2CGG3-F1
#
_cell.length_a   1.000
_cell.length_b   1.000
_cell.length_c   1.000
_cell.angle_alpha   90.00
_cell.angle_beta   90.00
_cell.angle_gamma   90.00
#
_symmetry.space_group_name_H-M   'P 1'
#
loop_
_entity.id
_entity.type
_entity.pdbx_description
1 polymer ?
#
loop_
_entity_poly.entity_id
_entity_poly.type
_entity_poly.pdbx_seq_one_letter_code
_entity_poly.pdbx_strand_id
1 'polypeptide(L)'
;TPFLMQIRLLSKARIVVGQHGAGLSNIVGCAPHTTLIELPPRHSHCYAVLADKMAMHYHFHDSALFDTDLERVLLQASKDTLGAAEVDLAQVRREIHAREMYKRAHNIRHEDAV
;
A
#
# COMPACT_ATOMS: atom_id res chain seq x y z
N THR A 1 -12.40 7.60 -21.48
CA THR A 1 -12.76 8.53 -20.37
C THR A 1 -11.84 8.28 -19.19
N PRO A 2 -11.66 9.24 -18.28
CA PRO A 2 -10.84 9.07 -17.06
C PRO A 2 -11.22 7.82 -16.27
N PHE A 3 -12.51 7.50 -16.20
CA PHE A 3 -13.04 6.29 -15.56
C PHE A 3 -12.50 4.98 -16.18
N LEU A 4 -12.59 4.82 -17.51
CA LEU A 4 -12.10 3.61 -18.18
C LEU A 4 -10.57 3.43 -18.03
N MET A 5 -9.84 4.54 -17.95
CA MET A 5 -8.39 4.50 -17.71
C MET A 5 -8.08 3.99 -16.30
N GLN A 6 -8.82 4.44 -15.29
CA GLN A 6 -8.68 3.96 -13.91
C GLN A 6 -8.93 2.45 -13.81
N ILE A 7 -10.02 1.96 -14.41
CA ILE A 7 -10.32 0.52 -14.43
C ILE A 7 -9.22 -0.27 -15.14
N ARG A 8 -8.71 0.22 -16.28
CA ARG A 8 -7.62 -0.42 -17.02
C ARG A 8 -6.30 -0.48 -16.24
N LEU A 9 -6.03 0.51 -15.39
CA LEU A 9 -4.85 0.50 -14.52
C LEU A 9 -5.04 -0.49 -13.38
N LEU A 10 -6.21 -0.46 -12.72
CA LEU A 10 -6.52 -1.34 -11.59
C LEU A 10 -6.58 -2.81 -12.00
N SER A 11 -7.08 -3.13 -13.20
CA SER A 11 -7.13 -4.52 -13.69
C SER A 11 -5.77 -5.16 -13.93
N LYS A 12 -4.71 -4.34 -13.95
CA LYS A 12 -3.31 -4.79 -14.07
C LYS A 12 -2.53 -4.61 -12.77
N ALA A 13 -3.13 -3.99 -11.75
CA ALA A 13 -2.45 -3.69 -10.51
C ALA A 13 -2.29 -4.97 -9.69
N ARG A 14 -1.04 -5.25 -9.31
CA ARG A 14 -0.67 -6.37 -8.43
C ARG A 14 -0.75 -5.99 -6.96
N ILE A 15 -0.45 -4.73 -6.65
CA ILE A 15 -0.58 -4.13 -5.32
C ILE A 15 -1.32 -2.81 -5.48
N VAL A 16 -2.30 -2.58 -4.61
CA VAL A 16 -3.05 -1.32 -4.50
C VAL A 16 -2.91 -0.84 -3.06
N VAL A 17 -2.48 0.41 -2.90
CA VAL A 17 -2.32 1.05 -1.60
C VAL A 17 -3.21 2.28 -1.59
N GLY A 18 -4.01 2.45 -0.54
CA GLY A 18 -4.87 3.63 -0.45
C GLY A 18 -5.46 3.82 0.94
N GLN A 19 -5.84 5.06 1.23
CA GLN A 19 -6.66 5.36 2.40
C GLN A 19 -8.11 4.92 2.18
N HIS A 20 -8.79 4.63 3.29
CA HIS A 20 -10.22 4.37 3.34
C HIS A 20 -11.05 5.33 2.46
N GLY A 21 -12.08 4.82 1.78
CA GLY A 21 -13.08 5.62 1.05
C GLY A 21 -13.14 5.33 -0.45
N ALA A 22 -13.61 6.30 -1.23
CA ALA A 22 -13.91 6.13 -2.66
C ALA A 22 -12.71 5.62 -3.49
N GLY A 23 -11.48 5.88 -3.04
CA GLY A 23 -10.27 5.33 -3.65
C GLY A 23 -10.17 3.81 -3.54
N LEU A 24 -10.50 3.24 -2.38
CA LEU A 24 -10.46 1.79 -2.12
C LEU A 24 -11.67 1.05 -2.70
N SER A 25 -12.81 1.72 -2.88
CA SER A 25 -14.01 1.10 -3.47
C SER A 25 -13.81 0.65 -4.92
N ASN A 26 -12.82 1.20 -5.63
CA ASN A 26 -12.54 0.86 -7.02
C ASN A 26 -11.81 -0.49 -7.20
N ILE A 27 -11.46 -1.18 -6.10
CA ILE A 27 -10.81 -2.50 -6.13
C ILE A 27 -11.65 -3.58 -6.84
N VAL A 28 -12.93 -3.33 -7.07
CA VAL A 28 -13.79 -4.16 -7.92
C VAL A 28 -13.24 -4.30 -9.36
N GLY A 29 -12.40 -3.36 -9.81
CA GLY A 29 -11.73 -3.42 -11.10
C GLY A 29 -10.41 -4.20 -11.09
N CYS A 30 -9.93 -4.66 -9.94
CA CYS A 30 -8.68 -5.41 -9.81
C CYS A 30 -8.85 -6.88 -10.23
N ALA A 31 -7.72 -7.52 -10.53
CA ALA A 31 -7.68 -8.95 -10.80
C ALA A 31 -7.73 -9.74 -9.47
N PRO A 32 -8.18 -11.01 -9.49
CA PRO A 32 -7.96 -11.92 -8.37
C PRO A 32 -6.47 -11.97 -7.98
N HIS A 33 -6.20 -12.20 -6.70
CA HIS A 33 -4.87 -12.22 -6.09
C HIS A 33 -4.13 -10.88 -6.05
N THR A 34 -4.77 -9.77 -6.43
CA THR A 34 -4.23 -8.43 -6.12
C THR A 34 -4.11 -8.25 -4.61
N THR A 35 -3.01 -7.64 -4.17
CA THR A 35 -2.82 -7.26 -2.77
C THR A 35 -3.35 -5.86 -2.53
N LEU A 36 -4.25 -5.69 -1.57
CA LEU A 36 -4.82 -4.43 -1.14
C LEU A 36 -4.29 -4.06 0.24
N ILE A 37 -3.73 -2.85 0.34
CA ILE A 37 -3.22 -2.28 1.58
C ILE A 37 -4.06 -1.05 1.92
N GLU A 38 -4.93 -1.17 2.92
CA GLU A 38 -5.72 -0.06 3.46
C GLU A 38 -4.89 0.72 4.48
N LEU A 39 -4.80 2.02 4.24
CA LEU A 39 -4.16 2.97 5.11
C LEU A 39 -5.18 3.60 6.09
N PRO A 40 -4.74 3.98 7.29
CA PRO A 40 -5.54 4.62 8.35
C PRO A 40 -5.92 6.07 7.97
N PRO A 41 -6.76 6.80 8.75
CA PRO A 41 -7.18 6.61 10.15
C PRO A 41 -8.44 5.76 10.36
N ARG A 42 -9.12 5.38 9.29
CA ARG A 42 -10.38 4.61 9.39
C ARG A 42 -10.13 3.21 8.89
N HIS A 43 -10.51 2.24 9.71
CA HIS A 43 -10.65 0.86 9.30
C HIS A 43 -12.12 0.57 9.07
N SER A 44 -12.49 0.12 7.87
CA SER A 44 -13.83 -0.41 7.64
C SER A 44 -13.75 -1.84 7.20
N HIS A 45 -14.44 -2.70 7.94
CA HIS A 45 -14.52 -4.12 7.64
C HIS A 45 -15.11 -4.41 6.25
N CYS A 46 -15.81 -3.45 5.63
CA CYS A 46 -16.36 -3.61 4.30
C CYS A 46 -15.29 -3.88 3.22
N TYR A 47 -14.07 -3.35 3.37
CA TYR A 47 -13.00 -3.57 2.40
C TYR A 47 -12.33 -4.94 2.55
N ALA A 48 -12.19 -5.43 3.79
CA ALA A 48 -11.76 -6.81 4.02
C ALA A 48 -12.76 -7.81 3.41
N VAL A 49 -14.06 -7.60 3.63
CA VAL A 49 -15.13 -8.43 3.05
C VAL A 49 -15.15 -8.35 1.53
N LEU A 50 -14.98 -7.15 0.97
CA LEU A 50 -14.94 -6.97 -0.48
C LEU A 50 -13.71 -7.63 -1.10
N ALA A 51 -12.55 -7.53 -0.45
CA ALA A 51 -11.33 -8.18 -0.88
C ALA A 51 -11.47 -9.71 -0.89
N ASP A 52 -12.04 -10.29 0.16
CA ASP A 52 -12.34 -11.72 0.26
C ASP A 52 -13.23 -12.19 -0.90
N LYS A 53 -14.34 -11.48 -1.14
CA LYS A 53 -15.28 -11.80 -2.23
C LYS A 53 -14.66 -11.73 -3.63
N MET A 54 -13.63 -10.92 -3.81
CA MET A 54 -12.91 -10.73 -5.07
C MET A 54 -11.62 -11.57 -5.14
N ALA A 55 -11.41 -12.48 -4.18
CA ALA A 55 -10.21 -13.32 -4.06
C ALA A 55 -8.90 -12.52 -4.00
N MET A 56 -8.89 -11.39 -3.29
CA MET A 56 -7.73 -10.51 -3.10
C MET A 56 -7.07 -10.74 -1.72
N HIS A 57 -5.81 -10.34 -1.59
CA HIS A 57 -5.10 -10.33 -0.31
C HIS A 57 -5.31 -8.97 0.37
N TYR A 58 -5.87 -8.95 1.58
CA TYR A 58 -6.15 -7.71 2.29
C TYR A 58 -5.20 -7.51 3.48
N HIS A 59 -4.64 -6.32 3.58
CA HIS A 59 -3.87 -5.87 4.72
C HIS A 59 -4.40 -4.50 5.18
N PHE A 60 -4.73 -4.39 6.45
CA PHE A 60 -4.92 -3.10 7.10
C PHE A 60 -3.62 -2.70 7.80
N HIS A 61 -3.18 -1.47 7.57
CA HIS A 61 -2.04 -0.89 8.26
C HIS A 61 -2.54 0.11 9.31
N ASP A 62 -2.34 -0.19 10.59
CA ASP A 62 -2.68 0.72 11.68
C ASP A 62 -1.52 1.71 11.94
N SER A 63 -1.74 3.01 11.78
CA SER A 63 -0.66 4.01 11.77
C SER A 63 -0.32 4.61 13.12
N ALA A 64 -0.16 3.79 14.15
CA ALA A 64 0.71 4.24 15.24
C ALA A 64 2.17 4.41 14.75
N LEU A 65 2.56 3.76 13.63
CA LEU A 65 3.93 3.68 13.14
C LEU A 65 3.99 3.74 11.60
N PHE A 66 4.02 4.94 11.01
CA PHE A 66 4.04 5.11 9.54
C PHE A 66 5.40 4.79 8.88
N ASP A 67 6.50 4.67 9.62
CA ASP A 67 7.84 4.63 9.00
C ASP A 67 8.47 3.24 8.80
N THR A 68 8.08 2.20 9.55
CA THR A 68 8.70 0.85 9.43
C THR A 68 7.73 -0.28 9.08
N ASP A 69 6.46 -0.14 9.42
CA ASP A 69 5.49 -1.23 9.20
C ASP A 69 4.88 -1.19 7.78
N LEU A 70 4.70 -0.01 7.17
CA LEU A 70 4.19 0.07 5.78
C LEU A 70 5.21 -0.52 4.80
N GLU A 71 6.50 -0.25 5.02
CA GLU A 71 7.58 -0.88 4.25
C GLU A 71 7.54 -2.40 4.40
N ARG A 72 7.36 -2.92 5.61
CA ARG A 72 7.27 -4.37 5.85
C ARG A 72 6.08 -4.99 5.14
N VAL A 73 4.92 -4.34 5.19
CA VAL A 73 3.71 -4.81 4.50
C VAL A 73 3.90 -4.75 2.99
N LEU A 74 4.47 -3.68 2.44
CA LEU A 74 4.79 -3.58 1.01
C LEU A 74 5.82 -4.62 0.57
N LEU A 75 6.83 -4.88 1.38
CA LEU A 75 7.83 -5.91 1.14
C LEU A 75 7.23 -7.31 1.18
N GLN A 76 6.35 -7.58 2.14
CA GLN A 76 5.65 -8.84 2.27
C GLN A 76 4.70 -9.05 1.09
N ALA A 77 3.85 -8.06 0.80
CA ALA A 77 2.97 -8.04 -0.36
C ALA A 77 3.74 -8.24 -1.67
N SER A 78 4.90 -7.59 -1.82
CA SER A 78 5.76 -7.75 -2.99
C SER A 78 6.33 -9.17 -3.08
N LYS A 79 6.77 -9.78 -1.98
CA LYS A 79 7.25 -11.17 -1.97
C LYS A 79 6.14 -12.16 -2.32
N ASP A 80 4.97 -11.98 -1.72
CA ASP A 80 3.81 -12.87 -1.91
C ASP A 80 3.27 -12.74 -3.33
N THR A 81 3.35 -11.54 -3.90
CA THR A 81 2.83 -11.27 -5.23
C THR A 81 3.84 -11.58 -6.34
N LEU A 82 5.11 -11.17 -6.23
CA LEU A 82 6.15 -11.24 -7.28
C LEU A 82 7.11 -12.44 -7.14
N GLY A 83 7.18 -13.06 -5.97
CA GLY A 83 8.25 -13.99 -5.60
C GLY A 83 9.49 -13.24 -5.08
N ALA A 84 10.17 -13.83 -4.09
CA ALA A 84 11.25 -13.18 -3.33
C ALA A 84 12.48 -12.73 -4.14
N ALA A 85 12.61 -13.15 -5.40
CA ALA A 85 13.77 -12.90 -6.25
C ALA A 85 13.74 -11.55 -7.01
N GLU A 86 12.57 -10.91 -7.15
CA GLU A 86 12.42 -9.67 -7.94
C GLU A 86 12.55 -8.36 -7.14
N VAL A 87 12.62 -8.43 -5.81
CA VAL A 87 12.66 -7.25 -4.95
C VAL A 87 14.10 -6.98 -4.49
N ASP A 88 14.77 -5.95 -5.04
CA ASP A 88 16.07 -5.49 -4.53
C ASP A 88 15.91 -4.79 -3.17
N LEU A 89 15.91 -5.60 -2.13
CA LEU A 89 15.84 -5.17 -0.73
C LEU A 89 16.96 -4.21 -0.34
N ALA A 90 18.11 -4.26 -1.01
CA ALA A 90 19.22 -3.37 -0.72
C ALA A 90 18.95 -1.97 -1.26
N GLN A 91 18.28 -1.85 -2.41
CA GLN A 91 17.86 -0.56 -2.96
C GLN A 91 16.80 0.12 -2.09
N VAL A 92 15.77 -0.62 -1.69
CA VAL A 92 14.69 -0.09 -0.84
C VAL A 92 15.25 0.44 0.49
N ARG A 93 16.14 -0.32 1.15
CA ARG A 93 16.81 0.11 2.39
C ARG A 93 17.65 1.38 2.23
N ARG A 94 18.33 1.56 1.09
CA ARG A 94 19.14 2.76 0.82
C ARG A 94 18.29 4.01 0.72
N GLU A 95 17.16 3.94 0.02
CA GLU A 95 16.26 5.09 -0.14
C GLU A 95 15.62 5.52 1.18
N ILE A 96 15.31 4.56 2.05
CA ILE A 96 14.76 4.85 3.39
C ILE A 96 15.81 5.51 4.27
N HIS A 97 17.03 4.96 4.28
CA HIS A 97 18.11 5.56 5.06
C HIS A 97 18.41 6.99 4.59
N ALA A 98 18.35 7.25 3.27
CA ALA A 98 18.49 8.59 2.71
C ALA A 98 17.36 9.55 3.15
N ARG A 99 16.11 9.06 3.22
CA ARG A 99 14.96 9.85 3.70
C ARG A 99 15.02 10.14 5.19
N GLU A 100 15.45 9.19 6.01
CA GLU A 100 15.66 9.38 7.45
C GLU A 100 16.79 10.39 7.72
N MET A 101 17.89 10.31 6.97
CA MET A 101 18.96 11.31 7.00
C MET A 101 18.42 12.70 6.61
N TYR A 102 17.58 12.78 5.58
CA TYR A 102 16.97 14.03 5.13
C TYR A 102 16.04 14.64 6.19
N LYS A 103 15.13 13.85 6.79
CA LYS A 103 14.23 14.31 7.86
C LYS A 103 15.01 14.85 9.07
N ARG A 104 16.06 14.13 9.48
CA ARG A 104 16.96 14.55 10.58
C ARG A 104 17.70 15.85 10.26
N ALA A 105 18.21 15.99 9.04
CA ALA A 105 18.92 17.18 8.62
C ALA A 105 18.02 18.43 8.59
N HIS A 106 16.71 18.26 8.38
CA HIS A 106 15.74 19.36 8.25
C HIS A 106 14.85 19.53 9.49
N ASN A 107 15.10 18.79 10.57
CA ASN A 107 14.36 18.88 11.84
C ASN A 107 12.83 18.75 11.69
N ILE A 108 12.39 18.04 10.65
CA ILE A 108 10.97 17.82 10.34
C ILE A 108 10.45 16.81 11.37
N ARG A 109 9.59 17.24 12.29
CA ARG A 109 8.93 16.35 13.24
C ARG A 109 7.66 15.78 12.62
N HIS A 110 7.27 14.58 13.07
CA HIS A 110 6.05 13.90 12.61
C HIS A 110 4.77 14.74 12.73
N GLU A 111 4.79 15.76 13.58
CA GLU A 111 3.68 16.64 13.91
C GLU A 111 3.46 17.74 12.86
N ASP A 112 4.48 18.04 12.04
CA ASP A 112 4.51 19.19 11.13
C ASP A 112 4.05 18.84 9.70
N ALA A 113 3.68 17.57 9.45
CA ALA A 113 3.23 17.05 8.16
C ALA A 113 1.76 16.60 8.23
N VAL A 114 0.85 17.58 8.35
CA VAL A 114 -0.60 17.40 8.13
C VAL A 114 -1.04 18.28 6.97
#